data_AF-A0A350PZ68-F1
#
_entry.id   AF-A0A350PZ68-F1
#
_cell.length_a   1.000
_cell.length_b   1.000
_cell.length_c   1.000
_cell.angle_alpha   90.00
_cell.angle_beta   90.00
_cell.angle_gamma   90.00
#
_symmetry.space_group_name_H-M   'P 1'
#
loop_
_entity.id
_entity.type
_entity.pdbx_description
1 polymer ?
#
loop_
_entity_poly.entity_id
_entity_poly.type
_entity_poly.pdbx_seq_one_letter_code
_entity_poly.pdbx_strand_id
1 'polypeptide(L)'
;MTPATQSANQPVAMPDNDPAGLLGYARTELASGRVQNSLAALDRYVAADYAASDELFFLYGLAYEQDTPFRNIRLAHQNYKRLRDEYPRSQFRQQAIERIAWMERHFFGLR
;
A
#
# COMPACT_ATOMS: atom_id res chain seq x y z
N MET A 1 -8.44 -36.23 17.85
CA MET A 1 -8.00 -35.59 16.60
C MET A 1 -8.19 -34.10 16.75
N THR A 2 -7.15 -33.39 17.18
CA THR A 2 -7.14 -31.92 17.26
C THR A 2 -6.85 -31.37 15.87
N PRO A 3 -7.67 -30.47 15.30
CA PRO A 3 -7.32 -29.81 14.06
C PRO A 3 -6.16 -28.86 14.33
N ALA A 4 -5.11 -28.97 13.53
CA ALA A 4 -3.96 -28.07 13.58
C ALA A 4 -4.43 -26.65 13.30
N THR A 5 -4.14 -25.73 14.22
CA THR A 5 -4.27 -24.29 14.00
C THR A 5 -3.34 -23.91 12.85
N GLN A 6 -3.91 -23.78 11.65
CA GLN A 6 -3.17 -23.38 10.46
C GLN A 6 -2.53 -22.02 10.72
N SER A 7 -1.22 -21.98 10.49
CA SER A 7 -0.31 -20.94 10.93
C SER A 7 -0.72 -19.57 10.42
N ALA A 8 -0.94 -18.62 11.33
CA ALA A 8 -1.22 -17.21 11.04
C ALA A 8 -0.05 -16.46 10.35
N ASN A 9 0.94 -17.17 9.83
CA ASN A 9 2.19 -16.62 9.30
C ASN A 9 2.51 -17.06 7.86
N GLN A 10 1.57 -17.71 7.16
CA GLN A 10 1.72 -18.05 5.76
C GLN A 10 1.13 -16.94 4.86
N PRO A 11 1.78 -16.60 3.73
CA PRO A 11 1.19 -15.69 2.76
C PRO A 11 -0.10 -16.30 2.20
N VAL A 12 -1.12 -15.46 2.03
CA VAL A 12 -2.35 -15.88 1.35
C VAL A 12 -2.02 -16.16 -0.12
N ALA A 13 -2.79 -17.01 -0.80
CA ALA A 13 -2.67 -17.13 -2.25
C ALA A 13 -3.06 -15.79 -2.90
N MET A 14 -2.23 -15.28 -3.80
CA MET A 14 -2.55 -14.06 -4.56
C MET A 14 -3.81 -14.33 -5.39
N PRO A 15 -4.84 -13.47 -5.33
CA PRO A 15 -6.05 -13.65 -6.12
C PRO A 15 -5.76 -13.48 -7.62
N ASP A 16 -6.72 -13.92 -8.43
CA ASP A 16 -6.75 -13.62 -9.86
C ASP A 16 -6.84 -12.11 -10.13
N ASN A 17 -6.87 -11.71 -11.41
CA ASN A 17 -7.01 -10.31 -11.80
C ASN A 17 -8.41 -9.78 -11.44
N ASP A 18 -8.68 -9.57 -10.17
CA ASP A 18 -9.87 -8.89 -9.63
C ASP A 18 -9.39 -7.67 -8.83
N PRO A 19 -9.85 -6.44 -9.17
CA PRO A 19 -9.35 -5.23 -8.53
C PRO A 19 -9.56 -5.23 -7.00
N ALA A 20 -10.74 -5.66 -6.53
CA ALA A 20 -11.04 -5.67 -5.10
C ALA A 20 -10.21 -6.73 -4.36
N GLY A 21 -10.08 -7.92 -4.94
CA GLY A 21 -9.23 -8.99 -4.45
C GLY A 21 -7.77 -8.56 -4.32
N LEU A 22 -7.20 -7.93 -5.34
CA LEU A 22 -5.80 -7.48 -5.35
C LEU A 22 -5.53 -6.42 -4.26
N LEU A 23 -6.42 -5.44 -4.08
CA LEU A 23 -6.29 -4.45 -3.02
C LEU A 23 -6.45 -5.08 -1.62
N GLY A 24 -7.41 -5.99 -1.44
CA GLY A 24 -7.62 -6.72 -0.19
C GLY A 24 -6.42 -7.60 0.18
N TYR A 25 -5.82 -8.27 -0.81
CA TYR A 25 -4.59 -9.02 -0.66
C TYR A 25 -3.43 -8.11 -0.26
N ALA A 26 -3.20 -7.02 -0.99
CA ALA A 26 -2.13 -6.08 -0.73
C ALA A 26 -2.21 -5.51 0.69
N ARG A 27 -3.42 -5.18 1.16
CA ARG A 27 -3.69 -4.72 2.53
C ARG A 27 -3.32 -5.78 3.58
N THR A 28 -3.74 -7.02 3.38
CA THR A 28 -3.48 -8.14 4.30
C THR A 28 -1.98 -8.45 4.41
N GLU A 29 -1.29 -8.49 3.28
CA GLU A 29 0.14 -8.76 3.23
C GLU A 29 0.94 -7.61 3.87
N LEU A 30 0.54 -6.37 3.63
CA LEU A 30 1.17 -5.20 4.23
C LEU A 30 1.00 -5.17 5.75
N ALA A 31 -0.21 -5.46 6.24
CA ALA A 31 -0.48 -5.59 7.67
C ALA A 31 0.33 -6.72 8.33
N SER A 32 0.74 -7.72 7.54
CA SER A 32 1.60 -8.83 7.97
C SER A 32 3.09 -8.56 7.78
N GLY A 33 3.50 -7.35 7.39
CA GLY A 33 4.89 -6.98 7.12
C GLY A 33 5.47 -7.56 5.83
N ARG A 34 4.66 -8.23 5.00
CA ARG A 34 5.07 -8.83 3.73
C ARG A 34 4.99 -7.82 2.60
N VAL A 35 5.85 -6.80 2.68
CA VAL A 35 5.85 -5.63 1.79
C VAL A 35 6.04 -6.03 0.32
N GLN A 36 6.91 -7.00 0.03
CA GLN A 36 7.11 -7.50 -1.34
C GLN A 36 5.82 -8.02 -1.97
N ASN A 37 5.06 -8.83 -1.24
CA ASN A 37 3.81 -9.40 -1.74
C ASN A 37 2.73 -8.32 -1.91
N SER A 38 2.71 -7.33 -1.01
CA SER A 38 1.84 -6.17 -1.14
C SER A 38 2.14 -5.41 -2.43
N LEU A 39 3.41 -5.02 -2.65
CA LEU A 39 3.84 -4.33 -3.87
C LEU A 39 3.53 -5.13 -5.14
N ALA A 40 3.79 -6.45 -5.14
CA ALA A 40 3.47 -7.30 -6.28
C ALA A 40 1.98 -7.29 -6.65
N ALA A 41 1.08 -7.21 -5.66
CA ALA A 41 -0.36 -7.12 -5.91
C ALA A 41 -0.81 -5.74 -6.42
N LEU A 42 -0.22 -4.66 -5.90
CA LEU A 42 -0.48 -3.32 -6.41
C LEU A 42 0.06 -3.17 -7.84
N ASP A 43 1.25 -3.70 -8.14
CA ASP A 43 1.84 -3.66 -9.48
C ASP A 43 1.00 -4.47 -10.47
N ARG A 44 0.47 -5.62 -10.04
CA ARG A 44 -0.47 -6.42 -10.85
C ARG A 44 -1.79 -5.70 -11.08
N TYR A 45 -2.30 -4.96 -10.09
CA TYR A 45 -3.50 -4.12 -10.24
C TYR A 45 -3.29 -3.08 -11.34
N VAL A 46 -2.16 -2.39 -11.33
CA VAL A 46 -1.81 -1.39 -12.35
C VAL A 46 -1.56 -2.03 -13.72
N ALA A 47 -0.86 -3.16 -13.77
CA ALA A 47 -0.56 -3.88 -15.01
C ALA A 47 -1.82 -4.45 -15.70
N ALA A 48 -2.88 -4.71 -14.92
CA ALA A 48 -4.19 -5.12 -15.43
C ALA A 48 -5.05 -3.94 -15.92
N ASP A 49 -4.51 -2.71 -15.93
CA ASP A 49 -5.18 -1.47 -16.38
C ASP A 49 -6.48 -1.17 -15.62
N TYR A 50 -6.55 -1.54 -14.35
CA TYR A 50 -7.66 -1.15 -13.50
C TYR A 50 -7.61 0.35 -13.19
N ALA A 51 -8.81 0.96 -13.09
CA ALA A 51 -8.95 2.36 -12.75
C ALA A 51 -8.23 2.67 -11.43
N ALA A 52 -7.44 3.75 -11.41
CA ALA A 52 -6.79 4.19 -10.18
C ALA A 52 -7.82 4.45 -9.07
N SER A 53 -7.41 4.20 -7.83
CA SER A 53 -8.24 4.42 -6.65
C SER A 53 -7.45 5.13 -5.55
N ASP A 54 -8.17 5.72 -4.60
CA ASP A 54 -7.57 6.30 -3.41
C ASP A 54 -6.84 5.24 -2.58
N GLU A 55 -7.44 4.06 -2.40
CA GLU A 55 -6.81 2.95 -1.68
C GLU A 55 -5.51 2.49 -2.34
N LEU A 56 -5.44 2.40 -3.68
CA LEU A 56 -4.22 2.03 -4.40
C LEU A 56 -3.04 2.94 -4.02
N PHE A 57 -3.24 4.26 -4.11
CA PHE A 57 -2.21 5.22 -3.77
C PHE A 57 -1.87 5.21 -2.27
N PHE A 58 -2.87 4.98 -1.41
CA PHE A 58 -2.63 4.86 0.02
C PHE A 58 -1.72 3.66 0.35
N LEU A 59 -2.01 2.49 -0.22
CA LEU A 59 -1.26 1.26 0.00
C LEU A 59 0.16 1.34 -0.57
N TYR A 60 0.35 1.93 -1.76
CA TYR A 60 1.71 2.19 -2.28
C TYR A 60 2.49 3.11 -1.34
N GLY A 61 1.85 4.18 -0.84
CA GLY A 61 2.44 5.07 0.15
C GLY A 61 2.93 4.31 1.38
N LEU A 62 2.06 3.49 1.98
CA LEU A 62 2.39 2.72 3.18
C LEU A 62 3.47 1.66 2.91
N ALA A 63 3.46 1.02 1.74
CA ALA A 63 4.41 -0.03 1.38
C ALA A 63 5.83 0.52 1.19
N TYR A 64 5.99 1.57 0.38
CA TYR A 64 7.27 2.26 0.21
C TYR A 64 7.74 3.00 1.48
N GLU A 65 6.79 3.27 2.37
CA GLU A 65 6.89 3.54 3.79
C GLU A 65 7.92 2.75 4.59
N GLN A 66 7.72 1.42 4.53
CA GLN A 66 8.23 0.47 5.51
C GLN A 66 9.75 0.37 5.47
N ASP A 67 10.36 0.09 6.62
CA ASP A 67 11.79 -0.17 6.74
C ASP A 67 12.16 -1.56 6.19
N THR A 68 12.17 -1.66 4.86
CA THR A 68 12.49 -2.87 4.10
C THR A 68 13.42 -2.52 2.93
N PRO A 69 14.00 -3.52 2.25
CA PRO A 69 14.79 -3.25 1.03
C PRO A 69 14.02 -2.51 -0.07
N PHE A 70 12.68 -2.52 -0.03
CA PHE A 70 11.82 -1.83 -0.99
C PHE A 70 11.50 -0.38 -0.61
N ARG A 71 12.02 0.10 0.53
CA ARG A 71 11.74 1.44 1.05
C ARG A 71 12.08 2.51 0.02
N ASN A 72 11.11 3.36 -0.29
CA ASN A 72 11.31 4.48 -1.21
C ASN A 72 10.46 5.68 -0.79
N ILE A 73 11.03 6.52 0.08
CA ILE A 73 10.33 7.67 0.66
C ILE A 73 9.82 8.66 -0.40
N ARG A 74 10.56 8.84 -1.51
CA ARG A 74 10.13 9.74 -2.58
C ARG A 74 8.86 9.21 -3.27
N LEU A 75 8.81 7.92 -3.58
CA LEU A 75 7.61 7.30 -4.14
C LEU A 75 6.46 7.26 -3.12
N ALA A 76 6.75 7.02 -1.85
CA ALA A 76 5.74 7.06 -0.80
C ALA A 76 5.07 8.45 -0.74
N HIS A 77 5.88 9.51 -0.68
CA HIS A 77 5.42 10.90 -0.70
C HIS A 77 4.61 11.25 -1.95
N GLN A 78 5.07 10.83 -3.13
CA GLN A 78 4.36 11.05 -4.39
C GLN A 78 2.96 10.41 -4.38
N ASN A 79 2.84 9.17 -3.92
CA ASN A 79 1.57 8.47 -3.84
C ASN A 79 0.61 9.15 -2.85
N TYR A 80 1.11 9.57 -1.68
CA TYR A 80 0.28 10.33 -0.74
C TYR A 80 -0.18 11.68 -1.29
N LYS A 81 0.69 12.42 -2.02
CA LYS A 81 0.30 13.68 -2.66
C LYS A 81 -0.80 13.44 -3.69
N ARG A 82 -0.65 12.40 -4.52
CA ARG A 82 -1.66 12.03 -5.51
C ARG A 82 -3.00 11.71 -4.88
N LEU A 83 -3.01 10.93 -3.79
CA LEU A 83 -4.21 10.66 -3.02
C LEU A 83 -4.87 11.95 -2.50
N ARG A 84 -4.07 12.81 -1.85
CA ARG A 84 -4.56 14.08 -1.27
C ARG A 84 -5.21 14.99 -2.31
N ASP A 85 -4.61 15.06 -3.49
CA ASP A 85 -4.95 16.01 -4.55
C ASP A 85 -6.08 15.50 -5.46
N GLU A 86 -6.06 14.21 -5.84
CA GLU A 86 -7.04 13.61 -6.76
C GLU A 86 -8.31 13.11 -6.05
N TYR A 87 -8.24 12.78 -4.74
CA TYR A 87 -9.34 12.15 -4.01
C TYR A 87 -9.77 12.97 -2.77
N PRO A 88 -10.39 14.16 -2.96
CA PRO A 88 -10.73 15.07 -1.87
C PRO A 88 -11.73 14.51 -0.85
N ARG A 89 -12.50 13.47 -1.22
CA ARG A 89 -13.49 12.80 -0.35
C ARG A 89 -13.01 11.45 0.19
N SER A 90 -11.75 11.07 -0.07
CA SER A 90 -11.20 9.80 0.42
C SER A 90 -11.15 9.76 1.95
N GLN A 91 -11.50 8.60 2.52
CA GLN A 91 -11.31 8.33 3.94
C GLN A 91 -9.83 8.32 4.35
N PHE A 92 -8.91 8.02 3.43
CA PHE A 92 -7.47 7.95 3.68
C PHE A 92 -6.79 9.33 3.60
N ARG A 93 -7.51 10.36 3.14
CA ARG A 93 -6.94 11.66 2.82
C ARG A 93 -6.25 12.33 4.00
N GLN A 94 -6.92 12.34 5.15
CA GLN A 94 -6.37 12.98 6.34
C GLN A 94 -5.06 12.31 6.78
N GLN A 95 -5.01 10.99 6.76
CA GLN A 95 -3.81 10.23 7.08
C GLN A 95 -2.69 10.50 6.07
N ALA A 96 -2.98 10.57 4.77
CA ALA A 96 -1.99 10.91 3.76
C ALA A 96 -1.39 12.31 3.97
N ILE A 97 -2.21 13.31 4.35
CA ILE A 97 -1.74 14.67 4.67
C ILE A 97 -0.76 14.64 5.84
N GLU A 98 -1.08 13.87 6.89
CA GLU A 98 -0.22 13.73 8.06
C GLU A 98 1.11 13.05 7.72
N ARG A 99 1.08 11.99 6.88
CA ARG A 99 2.30 11.34 6.39
C ARG A 99 3.15 12.28 5.55
N ILE A 100 2.56 13.03 4.62
CA ILE A 100 3.26 14.05 3.81
C ILE A 100 3.96 15.06 4.72
N ALA A 101 3.23 15.65 5.66
CA ALA A 101 3.78 16.66 6.56
C ALA A 101 4.89 16.10 7.46
N TRP A 102 4.76 14.85 7.89
CA TRP A 102 5.83 14.16 8.61
C TRP A 102 7.05 13.96 7.72
N MET A 103 6.90 13.40 6.51
CA MET A 103 8.00 13.16 5.59
C MET A 103 8.75 14.45 5.24
N GLU A 104 8.05 15.54 4.94
CA GLU A 104 8.64 16.85 4.61
C GLU A 104 9.36 17.54 5.78
N ARG A 105 9.17 17.05 7.02
CA ARG A 105 9.96 17.47 8.19
C ARG A 105 11.19 16.58 8.42
N HIS A 106 11.12 15.31 8.04
CA HIS A 106 12.16 14.32 8.39
C HIS A 106 13.13 14.02 7.24
N PHE A 107 12.73 14.26 5.99
CA PHE A 107 13.56 14.01 4.81
C PHE A 107 13.80 15.31 4.04
N PHE A 108 15.08 15.67 3.90
CA PHE A 108 15.49 16.85 3.15
C PHE A 108 15.19 16.68 1.65
N GLY A 109 14.70 17.75 1.01
CA GLY A 109 14.50 17.80 -0.45
C GLY A 109 13.18 17.20 -0.97
N LEU A 110 12.18 17.00 -0.11
CA LEU A 110 10.83 16.54 -0.54
C LEU A 110 9.82 17.67 -0.83
N ARG A 111 10.12 18.92 -0.47
CA ARG A 111 9.23 20.07 -0.69
C ARG A 111 9.29 20.58 -2.12
#